data_AF-A0AA96XUM8-F1
#
_entry.id   AF-A0AA96XUM8-F1
#
_cell.length_a   1.000
_cell.length_b   1.000
_cell.length_c   1.000
_cell.angle_alpha   90.00
_cell.angle_beta   90.00
_cell.angle_gamma   90.00
#
_symmetry.space_group_name_H-M   'P 1'
#
loop_
_entity.id
_entity.type
_entity.pdbx_description
1 polymer ?
#
loop_
_entity_poly.entity_id
_entity_poly.type
_entity_poly.pdbx_seq_one_letter_code
_entity_poly.pdbx_strand_id
1 'polypeptide(L)'
;MDQHPSDYLLYRLVASAHAARGREGAGEALALVNRALYLAPLDASSHRVAARALLALGRSAQGFLEYRLAHEAGDATVLLGEALPQAETLASLMVLTPQSPATAVRLLDALANTPGRLALALDYSGWAREHFAGQPEAAALWAREARLRILRGDLETAEAARAQVERRRRTRWTRTCCARTCCGRRGSGRRPCVRWSSCWRAFRATWRCPSSWRRSNWTRG
;
A
#
# COMPACT_ATOMS: atom_id res chain seq x y z
N MET A 1 -30.47 21.86 -22.81
CA MET A 1 -29.21 21.08 -22.69
C MET A 1 -29.27 20.02 -23.77
N ASP A 2 -28.40 20.12 -24.78
CA ASP A 2 -28.24 19.09 -25.80
C ASP A 2 -27.72 17.81 -25.13
N GLN A 3 -28.63 16.88 -24.89
CA GLN A 3 -28.36 15.60 -24.23
C GLN A 3 -27.84 14.63 -25.28
N HIS A 4 -26.52 14.56 -25.46
CA HIS A 4 -25.96 13.37 -26.10
C HIS A 4 -26.23 12.19 -25.15
N PRO A 5 -26.92 11.10 -25.57
CA PRO A 5 -27.25 9.95 -24.71
C PRO A 5 -26.03 9.16 -24.18
N SER A 6 -24.84 9.65 -24.48
CA SER A 6 -23.53 9.13 -24.08
C SER A 6 -22.82 10.00 -23.04
N ASP A 7 -23.45 11.07 -22.55
CA ASP A 7 -22.88 11.88 -21.47
C ASP A 7 -22.93 11.14 -20.14
N TYR A 8 -21.86 10.38 -19.86
CA TYR A 8 -21.67 9.63 -18.63
C TYR A 8 -21.47 10.54 -17.40
N LEU A 9 -21.07 11.81 -17.59
CA LEU A 9 -20.80 12.74 -16.50
C LEU A 9 -22.07 13.09 -15.74
N LEU A 10 -23.18 13.27 -16.46
CA LEU A 10 -24.48 13.53 -15.83
C LEU A 10 -24.91 12.36 -14.93
N TYR A 11 -24.84 11.13 -15.44
CA TYR A 11 -25.17 9.93 -14.65
C TYR A 11 -24.31 9.84 -13.38
N ARG A 12 -22.99 10.09 -13.51
CA ARG A 12 -22.07 10.09 -12.38
C ARG A 12 -22.36 11.19 -11.35
N LEU A 13 -22.67 12.40 -11.80
CA LEU A 13 -22.98 13.52 -10.90
C LEU A 13 -24.24 13.24 -10.09
N VAL A 14 -25.30 12.76 -10.73
CA VAL A 14 -26.55 12.40 -10.05
C VAL A 14 -26.32 11.19 -9.12
N ALA A 15 -25.56 10.18 -9.56
CA ALA A 15 -25.18 9.06 -8.71
C ALA A 15 -24.43 9.51 -7.44
N SER A 16 -23.51 10.46 -7.57
CA SER A 16 -22.77 11.04 -6.45
C SER A 16 -23.69 11.73 -5.45
N ALA A 17 -24.69 12.48 -5.92
CA ALA A 17 -25.68 13.13 -5.07
C ALA A 17 -26.54 12.11 -4.30
N HIS A 18 -26.96 11.01 -4.95
CA HIS A 18 -27.66 9.92 -4.28
C HIS A 18 -26.78 9.19 -3.27
N ALA A 19 -25.51 8.90 -3.61
CA ALA A 19 -24.58 8.25 -2.70
C ALA A 19 -24.30 9.09 -1.44
N ALA A 20 -24.33 10.42 -1.54
CA ALA A 20 -24.18 11.32 -0.39
C ALA A 20 -25.33 11.21 0.63
N ARG A 21 -26.49 10.66 0.24
CA ARG A 21 -27.61 10.35 1.16
C ARG A 21 -27.39 9.07 1.97
N GLY A 22 -26.24 8.41 1.81
CA GLY A 22 -25.92 7.16 2.51
C GLY A 22 -26.81 6.01 2.05
N ARG A 23 -27.25 5.17 2.99
CA ARG A 23 -27.98 3.92 2.69
C ARG A 23 -29.27 4.17 1.91
N GLU A 24 -29.98 5.27 2.16
CA GLU A 24 -31.25 5.59 1.50
C GLU A 24 -31.11 5.86 0.00
N GLY A 25 -29.98 6.42 -0.45
CA GLY A 25 -29.74 6.72 -1.86
C GLY A 25 -28.81 5.73 -2.55
N ALA A 26 -28.30 4.73 -1.84
CA ALA A 26 -27.29 3.83 -2.37
C ALA A 26 -27.82 2.96 -3.52
N GLY A 27 -29.11 2.62 -3.52
CA GLY A 27 -29.74 1.86 -4.60
C GLY A 27 -29.77 2.64 -5.91
N GLU A 28 -30.27 3.87 -5.87
CA GLU A 28 -30.34 4.78 -7.02
C GLU A 28 -28.93 5.17 -7.50
N ALA A 29 -28.00 5.41 -6.57
CA ALA A 29 -26.61 5.67 -6.90
C ALA A 29 -26.00 4.52 -7.71
N LEU A 30 -26.27 3.27 -7.33
CA LEU A 30 -25.77 2.10 -8.07
C LEU A 30 -26.38 1.98 -9.47
N ALA A 31 -27.68 2.21 -9.62
CA ALA A 31 -28.31 2.15 -10.94
C ALA A 31 -27.69 3.18 -11.91
N LEU A 32 -27.49 4.41 -11.44
CA LEU A 32 -26.91 5.50 -12.23
C LEU A 32 -25.42 5.30 -12.50
N VAL A 33 -24.64 4.88 -11.50
CA VAL A 33 -23.19 4.68 -11.67
C VAL A 33 -22.88 3.48 -12.56
N ASN A 34 -23.72 2.44 -12.57
CA ASN A 34 -23.59 1.33 -13.51
C ASN A 34 -23.76 1.81 -14.96
N ARG A 35 -24.67 2.77 -15.22
CA ARG A 35 -24.80 3.38 -16.54
C ARG A 35 -23.57 4.24 -16.88
N ALA A 36 -23.04 5.00 -15.92
CA ALA A 36 -21.82 5.78 -16.12
C ALA A 36 -20.63 4.87 -16.45
N LEU A 37 -20.43 3.78 -15.70
CA LEU A 37 -19.36 2.79 -15.92
C LEU A 37 -19.54 1.99 -17.21
N TYR A 38 -20.77 1.72 -17.64
CA TYR A 38 -21.03 1.12 -18.95
C TYR A 38 -20.51 2.02 -20.10
N LEU A 39 -20.69 3.34 -19.97
CA LEU A 39 -20.25 4.32 -20.96
C LEU A 39 -18.77 4.67 -20.84
N ALA A 40 -18.22 4.66 -19.63
CA ALA A 40 -16.83 4.99 -19.32
C ALA A 40 -16.25 4.04 -18.24
N PRO A 41 -15.81 2.82 -18.62
CA PRO A 41 -15.39 1.79 -17.66
C PRO A 41 -14.12 2.08 -16.87
N LEU A 42 -13.36 3.09 -17.26
CA LEU A 42 -12.11 3.50 -16.59
C LEU A 42 -12.26 4.82 -15.84
N ASP A 43 -13.49 5.29 -15.60
CA ASP A 43 -13.72 6.52 -14.86
C ASP A 43 -13.54 6.29 -13.34
N ALA A 44 -12.43 6.78 -12.80
CA ALA A 44 -12.08 6.62 -11.40
C ALA A 44 -13.16 7.16 -10.44
N SER A 45 -13.80 8.27 -10.80
CA SER A 45 -14.83 8.90 -9.98
C SER A 45 -16.10 8.04 -9.88
N SER A 46 -16.50 7.39 -10.97
CA SER A 46 -17.62 6.45 -10.99
C SER A 46 -17.34 5.23 -10.12
N HIS A 47 -16.15 4.63 -10.21
CA HIS A 47 -15.76 3.53 -9.31
C HIS A 47 -15.81 3.95 -7.83
N ARG A 48 -15.32 5.16 -7.50
CA ARG A 48 -15.40 5.69 -6.13
C ARG A 48 -16.84 5.88 -5.64
N VAL A 49 -17.75 6.36 -6.49
CA VAL A 49 -19.18 6.47 -6.17
C VAL A 49 -19.82 5.09 -5.97
N ALA A 50 -19.52 4.13 -6.83
CA ALA A 50 -19.99 2.75 -6.70
C ALA A 50 -19.52 2.11 -5.39
N ALA A 51 -18.24 2.29 -5.04
CA ALA A 51 -17.66 1.82 -3.80
C ALA A 51 -18.43 2.31 -2.56
N ARG A 52 -18.68 3.63 -2.47
CA ARG A 52 -19.44 4.24 -1.37
C ARG A 52 -20.84 3.67 -1.25
N ALA A 53 -21.55 3.55 -2.37
CA ALA A 53 -22.91 3.00 -2.40
C ALA A 53 -22.93 1.52 -1.96
N LEU A 54 -21.99 0.71 -2.43
CA LEU A 54 -21.86 -0.69 -2.02
C LEU A 54 -21.57 -0.85 -0.53
N LEU A 55 -20.67 -0.04 0.02
CA LEU A 55 -20.37 -0.05 1.45
C LEU A 55 -21.58 0.38 2.29
N ALA A 56 -22.32 1.41 1.86
CA ALA A 56 -23.56 1.83 2.53
C ALA A 56 -24.64 0.73 2.56
N LEU A 57 -24.64 -0.18 1.57
CA LEU A 57 -25.51 -1.35 1.51
C LEU A 57 -24.95 -2.58 2.25
N GLY A 58 -23.78 -2.48 2.87
CA GLY A 58 -23.11 -3.59 3.56
C GLY A 58 -22.43 -4.61 2.63
N ARG A 59 -22.30 -4.30 1.33
CA ARG A 59 -21.62 -5.16 0.33
C ARG A 59 -20.11 -4.90 0.34
N SER A 60 -19.47 -5.20 1.47
CA SER A 60 -18.09 -4.80 1.75
C SER A 60 -17.07 -5.30 0.72
N ALA A 61 -17.11 -6.59 0.37
CA ALA A 61 -16.17 -7.18 -0.58
C ALA A 61 -16.21 -6.47 -1.96
N GLN A 62 -17.42 -6.22 -2.48
CA GLN A 62 -17.57 -5.52 -3.76
C GLN A 62 -17.18 -4.04 -3.62
N GLY A 63 -17.55 -3.38 -2.52
CA GLY A 63 -17.22 -1.97 -2.31
C GLY A 63 -15.70 -1.71 -2.25
N PHE A 64 -14.93 -2.57 -1.58
CA PHE A 64 -13.47 -2.44 -1.54
C PHE A 64 -12.82 -2.76 -2.89
N LEU A 65 -13.41 -3.66 -3.69
CA LEU A 65 -12.96 -3.91 -5.06
C LEU A 65 -13.12 -2.66 -5.92
N GLU A 66 -14.26 -1.98 -5.85
CA GLU A 66 -14.49 -0.74 -6.58
C GLU A 66 -13.54 0.38 -6.16
N TYR A 67 -13.19 0.50 -4.87
CA TYR A 67 -12.14 1.43 -4.44
C TYR A 67 -10.77 1.11 -5.03
N ARG A 68 -10.42 -0.18 -5.14
CA ARG A 68 -9.19 -0.60 -5.81
C ARG A 68 -9.22 -0.20 -7.29
N LEU A 69 -10.33 -0.42 -7.98
CA LEU A 69 -10.50 -0.02 -9.39
C LEU A 69 -10.42 1.50 -9.57
N ALA A 70 -11.01 2.29 -8.65
CA ALA A 70 -10.87 3.75 -8.66
C ALA A 70 -9.40 4.20 -8.58
N HIS A 71 -8.61 3.51 -7.74
CA HIS A 71 -7.18 3.77 -7.64
C HIS A 71 -6.42 3.40 -8.90
N GLU A 72 -6.68 2.23 -9.45
CA GLU A 72 -6.06 1.73 -10.69
C GLU A 72 -6.44 2.61 -11.91
N ALA A 73 -7.62 3.23 -11.88
CA ALA A 73 -8.08 4.22 -12.85
C ALA A 73 -7.50 5.64 -12.65
N GLY A 74 -6.70 5.88 -11.60
CA GLY A 74 -5.93 7.10 -11.42
C GLY A 74 -6.27 7.95 -10.18
N ASP A 75 -7.26 7.58 -9.37
CA ASP A 75 -7.48 8.24 -8.07
C ASP A 75 -6.46 7.73 -7.04
N ALA A 76 -5.27 8.34 -7.05
CA ALA A 76 -4.16 7.94 -6.18
C ALA A 76 -4.46 8.07 -4.67
N THR A 77 -5.47 8.88 -4.32
CA THR A 77 -5.78 9.27 -2.93
C THR A 77 -6.83 8.39 -2.28
N VAL A 78 -7.73 7.78 -3.07
CA VAL A 78 -8.93 7.11 -2.57
C VAL A 78 -8.66 5.97 -1.59
N LEU A 79 -7.59 5.19 -1.80
CA LEU A 79 -7.27 4.07 -0.93
C LEU A 79 -6.95 4.52 0.50
N LEU A 80 -6.09 5.53 0.65
CA LEU A 80 -5.67 6.00 1.97
C LEU A 80 -6.69 6.94 2.60
N GLY A 81 -7.34 7.78 1.79
CA GLY A 81 -8.25 8.82 2.28
C GLY A 81 -9.64 8.30 2.65
N GLU A 82 -10.15 7.27 1.97
CA GLU A 82 -11.54 6.82 2.14
C GLU A 82 -11.68 5.33 2.44
N ALA A 83 -10.99 4.48 1.68
CA ALA A 83 -11.20 3.05 1.79
C ALA A 83 -10.55 2.47 3.04
N LEU A 84 -9.30 2.84 3.32
CA LEU A 84 -8.52 2.29 4.44
C LEU A 84 -9.16 2.52 5.82
N PRO A 85 -9.73 3.69 6.14
CA PRO A 85 -10.45 3.90 7.40
C PRO A 85 -11.60 2.91 7.61
N GLN A 86 -12.25 2.46 6.53
CA GLN A 86 -13.41 1.55 6.58
C GLN A 86 -13.03 0.06 6.57
N ALA A 87 -11.77 -0.27 6.23
CA ALA A 87 -11.33 -1.66 6.06
C ALA A 87 -10.96 -2.32 7.40
N GLU A 88 -11.93 -2.75 8.19
CA GLU A 88 -11.70 -3.26 9.56
C GLU A 88 -11.07 -4.65 9.63
N THR A 89 -11.13 -5.42 8.54
CA THR A 89 -10.70 -6.83 8.52
C THR A 89 -9.54 -7.05 7.55
N LEU A 90 -8.77 -8.12 7.79
CA LEU A 90 -7.74 -8.57 6.86
C LEU A 90 -8.33 -8.86 5.46
N ALA A 91 -9.49 -9.50 5.39
CA ALA A 91 -10.16 -9.80 4.13
C ALA A 91 -10.47 -8.53 3.31
N SER A 92 -10.94 -7.46 3.97
CA SER A 92 -11.16 -6.16 3.32
C SER A 92 -9.85 -5.57 2.77
N LEU A 93 -8.76 -5.64 3.53
CA LEU A 93 -7.45 -5.16 3.10
C LEU A 93 -6.89 -5.97 1.92
N MET A 94 -7.09 -7.29 1.90
CA MET A 94 -6.69 -8.15 0.80
C MET A 94 -7.37 -7.73 -0.51
N VAL A 95 -8.68 -7.49 -0.47
CA VAL A 95 -9.45 -7.03 -1.64
C VAL A 95 -8.98 -5.63 -2.07
N LEU A 96 -8.80 -4.72 -1.12
CA LEU A 96 -8.43 -3.33 -1.36
C LEU A 96 -7.02 -3.16 -1.98
N THR A 97 -6.13 -4.13 -1.77
CA THR A 97 -4.71 -4.02 -2.16
C THR A 97 -4.52 -4.24 -3.67
N PRO A 98 -4.02 -3.24 -4.43
CA PRO A 98 -3.59 -3.43 -5.82
C PRO A 98 -2.43 -4.40 -5.92
N GLN A 99 -2.19 -4.95 -7.12
CA GLN A 99 -1.04 -5.83 -7.41
C GLN A 99 0.28 -5.04 -7.50
N SER A 100 0.61 -4.29 -6.44
CA SER A 100 1.80 -3.45 -6.32
C SER A 100 2.35 -3.51 -4.89
N PRO A 101 3.58 -4.05 -4.69
CA PRO A 101 4.20 -4.08 -3.37
C PRO A 101 4.41 -2.68 -2.78
N ALA A 102 4.64 -1.67 -3.62
CA ALA A 102 4.81 -0.30 -3.18
C ALA A 102 3.51 0.27 -2.56
N THR A 103 2.36 -0.05 -3.15
CA THR A 103 1.07 0.34 -2.58
C THR A 103 0.77 -0.43 -1.30
N ALA A 104 1.11 -1.73 -1.25
CA ALA A 104 0.97 -2.52 -0.01
C ALA A 104 1.81 -1.95 1.14
N VAL A 105 3.04 -1.50 0.87
CA VAL A 105 3.85 -0.78 1.87
C VAL A 105 3.14 0.50 2.33
N ARG A 106 2.62 1.32 1.42
CA ARG A 106 1.87 2.54 1.81
C ARG A 106 0.64 2.26 2.66
N LEU A 107 -0.10 1.20 2.37
CA LEU A 107 -1.25 0.78 3.18
C LEU A 107 -0.79 0.34 4.58
N LEU A 108 0.28 -0.46 4.64
CA LEU A 108 0.87 -0.91 5.90
C LEU A 108 1.37 0.28 6.76
N ASP A 109 1.98 1.26 6.12
CA ASP A 109 2.45 2.50 6.75
C ASP A 109 1.30 3.27 7.40
N ALA A 110 0.18 3.42 6.68
CA ALA A 110 -1.00 4.12 7.17
C ALA A 110 -1.70 3.35 8.29
N LEU A 111 -1.81 2.02 8.19
CA LEU A 111 -2.35 1.16 9.25
C LEU A 111 -1.52 1.28 10.53
N ALA A 112 -0.19 1.23 10.41
CA ALA A 112 0.74 1.36 11.54
C ALA A 112 0.60 2.69 12.29
N ASN A 113 0.28 3.76 11.56
CA ASN A 113 0.11 5.10 12.11
C ASN A 113 -1.29 5.36 12.68
N THR A 114 -2.22 4.41 12.51
CA THR A 114 -3.58 4.52 13.05
C THR A 114 -3.66 3.85 14.42
N PRO A 115 -4.02 4.58 15.50
CA PRO A 115 -4.15 4.02 16.83
C PRO A 115 -5.09 2.80 16.87
N GLY A 116 -4.75 1.79 17.65
CA GLY A 116 -5.57 0.57 17.79
C GLY A 116 -5.48 -0.42 16.62
N ARG A 117 -4.82 -0.09 15.51
CA ARG A 117 -4.75 -0.95 14.31
C ARG A 117 -3.44 -1.75 14.17
N LEU A 118 -2.59 -1.77 15.19
CA LEU A 118 -1.29 -2.45 15.15
C LEU A 118 -1.41 -3.96 14.91
N ALA A 119 -2.39 -4.63 15.54
CA ALA A 119 -2.62 -6.06 15.34
C ALA A 119 -2.98 -6.36 13.88
N LEU A 120 -3.96 -5.63 13.33
CA LEU A 120 -4.35 -5.74 11.92
C LEU A 120 -3.20 -5.42 10.97
N ALA A 121 -2.34 -4.44 11.29
CA ALA A 121 -1.16 -4.13 10.50
C ALA A 121 -0.17 -5.30 10.44
N LEU A 122 0.01 -6.04 11.53
CA LEU A 122 0.86 -7.24 11.57
C LEU A 122 0.26 -8.40 10.78
N ASP A 123 -1.04 -8.63 10.89
CA ASP A 123 -1.72 -9.67 10.11
C ASP A 123 -1.63 -9.36 8.61
N TYR A 124 -1.85 -8.08 8.25
CA TYR A 124 -1.70 -7.60 6.89
C TYR A 124 -0.26 -7.70 6.39
N SER A 125 0.76 -7.41 7.22
CA SER A 125 2.16 -7.55 6.80
C SER A 125 2.53 -8.99 6.50
N GLY A 126 2.03 -9.93 7.31
CA GLY A 126 2.20 -11.37 7.08
C GLY A 126 1.66 -11.79 5.71
N TRP A 127 0.38 -11.49 5.46
CA TRP A 127 -0.26 -11.77 4.17
C TRP A 127 0.47 -11.11 3.01
N ALA A 128 0.78 -9.81 3.10
CA ALA A 128 1.38 -9.05 1.99
C ALA A 128 2.76 -9.62 1.60
N ARG A 129 3.55 -10.10 2.57
CA ARG A 129 4.84 -10.74 2.28
C ARG A 129 4.71 -12.03 1.49
N GLU A 130 3.70 -12.82 1.81
CA GLU A 130 3.42 -14.09 1.12
C GLU A 130 2.86 -13.82 -0.27
N HIS A 131 1.88 -12.90 -0.36
CA HIS A 131 1.25 -12.51 -1.62
C HIS A 131 2.24 -11.93 -2.64
N PHE A 132 3.16 -11.06 -2.18
CA PHE A 132 4.20 -10.47 -3.04
C PHE A 132 5.53 -11.23 -3.00
N ALA A 133 5.52 -12.51 -2.60
CA ALA A 133 6.72 -13.33 -2.60
C ALA A 133 7.35 -13.39 -4.01
N GLY A 134 8.68 -13.41 -4.07
CA GLY A 134 9.43 -13.38 -5.33
C GLY A 134 9.64 -11.99 -5.95
N GLN A 135 8.82 -10.99 -5.62
CA GLN A 135 9.00 -9.64 -6.15
C GLN A 135 10.16 -8.92 -5.43
N PRO A 136 11.05 -8.21 -6.16
CA PRO A 136 12.20 -7.57 -5.55
C PRO A 136 11.81 -6.41 -4.62
N GLU A 137 10.72 -5.70 -4.91
CA GLU A 137 10.17 -4.59 -4.10
C GLU A 137 9.60 -5.07 -2.77
N ALA A 138 9.20 -6.36 -2.67
CA ALA A 138 8.67 -6.95 -1.44
C ALA A 138 9.70 -6.99 -0.29
N ALA A 139 10.98 -6.70 -0.54
CA ALA A 139 11.97 -6.51 0.52
C ALA A 139 11.61 -5.34 1.46
N ALA A 140 10.87 -4.34 0.99
CA ALA A 140 10.41 -3.23 1.82
C ALA A 140 9.36 -3.67 2.87
N LEU A 141 8.54 -4.68 2.55
CA LEU A 141 7.54 -5.23 3.47
C LEU A 141 8.20 -5.86 4.70
N TRP A 142 9.29 -6.61 4.51
CA TRP A 142 10.08 -7.16 5.63
C TRP A 142 10.65 -6.09 6.55
N ALA A 143 11.14 -4.98 5.98
CA ALA A 143 11.68 -3.88 6.76
C ALA A 143 10.59 -3.17 7.58
N ARG A 144 9.35 -3.11 7.07
CA ARG A 144 8.22 -2.51 7.78
C ARG A 144 7.66 -3.43 8.86
N GLU A 145 7.55 -4.73 8.61
CA GLU A 145 7.18 -5.71 9.64
C GLU A 145 8.13 -5.70 10.83
N ALA A 146 9.44 -5.66 10.60
CA ALA A 146 10.42 -5.55 11.68
C ALA A 146 10.15 -4.32 12.58
N ARG A 147 9.74 -3.18 12.00
CA ARG A 147 9.36 -1.99 12.77
C ARG A 147 8.09 -2.19 13.57
N LEU A 148 7.08 -2.86 13.01
CA LEU A 148 5.83 -3.18 13.71
C LEU A 148 6.06 -4.12 14.89
N ARG A 149 6.93 -5.12 14.72
CA ARG A 149 7.31 -6.05 15.80
C ARG A 149 8.06 -5.34 16.92
N ILE A 150 8.96 -4.41 16.60
CA ILE A 150 9.59 -3.53 17.59
C ILE A 150 8.55 -2.70 18.34
N LEU A 151 7.58 -2.11 17.64
CA LEU A 151 6.50 -1.33 18.28
C LEU A 151 5.61 -2.18 19.20
N ARG A 152 5.43 -3.46 18.88
CA ARG A 152 4.72 -4.43 19.74
C ARG A 152 5.55 -4.93 20.92
N GLY A 153 6.87 -4.70 20.93
CA GLY A 153 7.81 -5.23 21.92
C GLY A 153 8.32 -6.64 21.65
N ASP A 154 8.05 -7.20 20.47
CA ASP A 154 8.45 -8.54 20.06
C ASP A 154 9.80 -8.48 19.33
N LEU A 155 10.88 -8.48 20.11
CA LEU A 155 12.24 -8.24 19.61
C LEU A 155 12.80 -9.43 18.83
N GLU A 156 12.51 -10.66 19.24
CA GLU A 156 13.02 -11.87 18.58
C GLU A 156 12.50 -11.98 17.14
N THR A 157 11.20 -11.79 16.94
CA THR A 157 10.62 -11.83 15.59
C THR A 157 11.04 -10.61 14.76
N ALA A 158 11.30 -9.46 15.39
CA ALA A 158 11.85 -8.29 14.70
C ALA A 158 13.25 -8.57 14.15
N GLU A 159 14.11 -9.25 14.90
CA GLU A 159 15.45 -9.64 14.46
C GLU A 159 15.38 -10.66 13.31
N ALA A 160 14.48 -11.64 13.40
CA ALA A 160 14.25 -12.60 12.31
C ALA A 160 13.79 -11.89 11.02
N ALA A 161 12.86 -10.94 11.11
CA ALA A 161 12.41 -10.14 9.98
C ALA A 161 13.56 -9.29 9.39
N ARG A 162 14.40 -8.70 10.25
CA ARG A 162 15.58 -7.94 9.82
C ARG A 162 16.61 -8.82 9.09
N ALA A 163 16.82 -10.05 9.55
CA ALA A 163 17.72 -11.00 8.89
C ALA A 163 17.24 -11.31 7.45
N GLN A 164 15.92 -11.37 7.21
CA GLN A 164 15.36 -11.54 5.86
C GLN A 164 15.66 -10.37 4.93
N VAL A 165 15.60 -9.13 5.44
CA VAL A 165 15.98 -7.93 4.67
C VAL A 165 17.42 -8.04 4.20
N GLU A 166 18.33 -8.44 5.08
CA GLU A 166 19.76 -8.58 4.77
C GLU A 166 19.98 -9.65 3.70
N ARG A 167 19.37 -10.83 3.85
CA ARG A 167 19.45 -11.91 2.85
C ARG A 167 19.04 -11.43 1.45
N ARG A 168 17.89 -10.75 1.34
CA ARG A 168 17.34 -10.27 0.05
C ARG A 168 18.13 -9.12 -0.56
N ARG A 169 18.75 -8.26 0.26
CA ARG A 169 19.67 -7.22 -0.24
C ARG A 169 20.95 -7.81 -0.81
N ARG A 170 21.49 -8.83 -0.14
CA ARG A 170 22.71 -9.53 -0.56
C ARG A 170 22.53 -10.23 -1.90
N THR A 171 21.40 -10.91 -2.13
CA THR A 171 21.07 -11.54 -3.42
C THR A 171 20.81 -10.52 -4.53
N ARG A 172 20.22 -9.35 -4.23
CA ARG A 172 20.09 -8.27 -5.21
C ARG A 172 21.46 -7.73 -5.62
N TRP A 173 22.34 -7.46 -4.65
CA TRP A 173 23.68 -6.95 -4.89
C TRP A 173 24.54 -7.90 -5.73
N THR A 174 24.52 -9.20 -5.44
CA THR A 174 25.27 -10.19 -6.25
C THR A 174 24.75 -10.25 -7.68
N ARG A 175 23.43 -10.20 -7.90
CA ARG A 175 22.85 -10.12 -9.26
C ARG A 175 23.25 -8.83 -10.00
N THR A 176 23.18 -7.67 -9.34
CA THR A 176 23.57 -6.38 -9.95
C THR A 176 25.06 -6.31 -10.25
N CYS A 177 25.92 -6.84 -9.36
CA CYS A 177 27.35 -6.96 -9.61
C CYS A 177 27.63 -7.89 -10.80
N CYS A 178 27.07 -9.10 -10.82
CA CYS A 178 27.24 -10.02 -11.96
C CYS A 178 26.78 -9.39 -13.28
N ALA A 179 25.64 -8.68 -13.31
CA ALA A 179 25.17 -7.99 -14.50
C ALA A 179 26.16 -6.89 -14.98
N ARG A 180 26.69 -6.07 -14.07
CA ARG A 180 27.70 -5.04 -14.43
C ARG A 180 29.06 -5.62 -14.79
N THR A 181 29.50 -6.68 -14.12
CA THR A 181 30.81 -7.29 -14.36
C THR A 181 30.81 -8.12 -15.64
N CYS A 182 29.68 -8.71 -16.04
CA CYS A 182 29.52 -9.41 -17.31
C CYS A 182 29.31 -8.43 -18.49
N CYS A 183 28.63 -7.30 -18.30
CA CYS A 183 28.50 -6.27 -19.35
C CYS A 183 29.72 -5.33 -19.46
N GLY A 184 30.59 -5.27 -18.45
CA GLY A 184 31.80 -4.44 -18.42
C GLY A 184 33.05 -5.07 -19.05
N ARG A 185 33.01 -6.33 -19.51
CA ARG A 185 34.15 -6.96 -20.23
C ARG A 185 34.07 -6.76 -21.74
N ARG A 186 34.10 -5.51 -22.18
CA ARG A 186 34.66 -5.08 -23.48
C ARG A 186 35.35 -3.73 -23.27
N GLY A 187 36.52 -3.73 -22.64
CA GLY A 187 37.28 -2.51 -22.38
C GLY A 187 38.18 -2.63 -21.16
N SER A 188 39.47 -2.81 -21.43
CA SER A 188 40.65 -2.60 -20.58
C SER A 188 40.49 -2.04 -19.15
N GLY A 189 41.22 -2.67 -18.21
CA GLY A 189 41.73 -2.00 -16.99
C GLY A 189 41.19 -2.54 -15.67
N ARG A 190 42.00 -3.37 -14.99
CA ARG A 190 41.73 -3.85 -13.63
C ARG A 190 41.68 -2.67 -12.65
N ARG A 191 40.54 -2.42 -12.01
CA ARG A 191 40.47 -1.70 -10.72
C ARG A 191 39.83 -2.61 -9.66
N PRO A 192 40.42 -2.73 -8.46
CA PRO A 192 39.87 -3.59 -7.41
C PRO A 192 38.60 -2.99 -6.82
N CYS A 193 37.69 -3.88 -6.42
CA CYS A 193 36.41 -3.58 -5.82
C CYS A 193 36.57 -2.70 -4.56
N VAL A 194 35.82 -1.60 -4.51
CA VAL A 194 35.74 -0.75 -3.30
C VAL A 194 35.21 -1.60 -2.14
N ARG A 195 35.97 -1.57 -1.04
CA ARG A 195 35.86 -2.45 0.13
C ARG A 195 34.51 -2.27 0.84
N TRP A 196 33.91 -3.41 1.16
CA TRP A 196 32.64 -3.66 1.88
C TRP A 196 32.39 -2.81 3.15
N SER A 197 33.45 -2.28 3.77
CA SER A 197 33.42 -1.62 5.09
C SER A 197 32.98 -0.15 5.06
N SER A 198 33.17 0.57 3.96
CA SER A 198 32.96 2.03 3.92
C SER A 198 31.48 2.41 3.73
N CYS A 199 30.74 1.64 2.93
CA CYS A 199 29.28 1.83 2.78
C CYS A 199 28.49 1.38 4.02
N TRP A 200 29.02 0.44 4.80
CA TRP A 200 28.34 -0.12 5.98
C TRP A 200 28.18 0.90 7.12
N ARG A 201 29.10 1.86 7.24
CA ARG A 201 29.00 2.95 8.25
C ARG A 201 27.96 4.01 7.87
N ALA A 202 27.82 4.34 6.59
CA ALA A 202 26.85 5.32 6.11
C ALA A 202 25.40 4.83 6.30
N PHE A 203 25.15 3.52 6.22
CA PHE A 203 23.80 2.96 6.37
C PHE A 203 23.37 2.73 7.83
N ARG A 204 24.30 2.44 8.75
CA ARG A 204 23.99 2.47 10.21
C ARG A 204 23.54 3.86 10.68
N ALA A 205 23.99 4.92 10.00
CA ALA A 205 23.63 6.29 10.36
C ALA A 205 22.17 6.65 10.00
N THR A 206 21.63 6.12 8.89
CA THR A 206 20.23 6.35 8.47
C THR A 206 19.19 5.51 9.21
N TRP A 207 19.64 4.51 9.98
CA TRP A 207 18.78 3.67 10.84
C TRP A 207 18.92 3.97 12.34
N ARG A 208 19.64 5.03 12.72
CA ARG A 208 19.53 5.55 14.09
C ARG A 208 18.09 6.03 14.28
N CYS A 209 17.45 5.57 15.35
CA CYS A 209 16.20 6.11 15.87
C CYS A 209 16.17 7.64 15.70
N PRO A 210 15.05 8.24 15.26
CA PRO A 210 14.86 9.68 15.35
C PRO A 210 15.23 10.13 16.77
N SER A 211 16.13 11.11 16.89
CA SER A 211 16.55 11.70 18.16
C SER A 211 15.39 12.28 18.96
N SER A 212 14.21 12.47 18.34
CA SER A 212 12.97 12.87 18.98
C SER A 212 12.34 11.81 19.91
N TRP A 213 12.81 10.56 19.90
CA TRP A 213 12.34 9.51 20.81
C TRP A 213 13.17 9.37 22.09
N ARG A 214 14.17 10.25 22.32
CA ARG A 214 15.12 10.14 23.45
C ARG A 214 14.92 11.18 24.56
N ARG A 215 13.80 11.92 24.57
CA ARG A 215 13.47 12.90 25.63
C ARG A 215 11.97 12.94 25.93
N SER A 216 11.46 11.90 26.56
CA SER A 216 10.30 11.99 27.46
C SER A 216 10.25 10.68 28.25
N ASN A 217 10.10 10.80 29.56
CA ASN A 217 10.04 9.70 30.55
C ASN A 217 11.38 9.11 31.01
N TRP A 218 12.32 9.95 31.44
CA TRP A 218 13.18 9.61 32.60
C TRP A 218 13.58 10.91 33.32
N THR A 219 12.67 11.48 34.11
CA THR A 219 13.00 12.26 35.33
C THR A 219 11.74 12.56 36.15
N ARG A 220 11.63 11.84 37.28
CA ARG A 220 11.09 12.23 38.60
C ARG A 220 9.58 12.50 38.77
N GLY A 221 9.04 11.84 39.80
CA GLY A 221 7.71 12.00 40.37
C GLY A 221 7.30 10.69 41.02
#